data_AF-A0A101QRQ8-F1
#
_entry.id   AF-A0A101QRQ8-F1
#
_cell.length_a   1.000
_cell.length_b   1.000
_cell.length_c   1.000
_cell.angle_alpha   90.00
_cell.angle_beta   90.00
_cell.angle_gamma   90.00
#
_symmetry.space_group_name_H-M   'P 1'
#
loop_
_entity.id
_entity.type
_entity.pdbx_description
1 polymer ?
#
loop_
_entity_poly.entity_id
_entity_poly.type
_entity_poly.pdbx_seq_one_letter_code
_entity_poly.pdbx_strand_id
1 'polypeptide(L)'
;MSVHPYDEGHTVAGWTGVAIATVGTSVMGVGVCTVSPPALVLGGVIDVLALLVTWALHLSGWGKPPGIRPPAQWSMRVRDPHAREGHPDCLGCRLAGRGRVTSPRSASPQPVTPPVTSAQPVSPPVTSTPLSVPPSTLASDGTGMEVRGAALVGGQPGADVGRGAS
;
A
#
# COMPACT_ATOMS: atom_id res chain seq x y z
N MET A 1 11.13 -3.27 13.23
CA MET A 1 9.79 -2.71 12.94
C MET A 1 10.00 -1.32 12.39
N SER A 2 9.51 -1.01 11.18
CA SER A 2 9.75 0.28 10.55
C SER A 2 9.12 1.40 11.37
N VAL A 3 9.92 2.44 11.69
CA VAL A 3 9.51 3.61 12.47
C VAL A 3 8.43 4.45 11.77
N HIS A 4 8.22 4.22 10.48
CA HIS A 4 7.11 4.76 9.71
C HIS A 4 6.07 3.67 9.42
N PRO A 5 4.80 3.89 9.80
CA PRO A 5 3.74 2.96 9.44
C PRO A 5 3.48 3.04 7.92
N TYR A 6 3.57 1.88 7.27
CA TYR A 6 3.33 1.70 5.84
C TYR A 6 2.02 0.93 5.65
N ASP A 7 1.27 1.29 4.61
CA ASP A 7 0.17 0.47 4.12
C ASP A 7 0.78 -0.64 3.25
N GLU A 8 0.73 -1.88 3.72
CA GLU A 8 1.34 -3.06 3.06
C GLU A 8 0.57 -3.51 1.80
N GLY A 9 -0.43 -2.74 1.36
CA GLY A 9 -1.17 -3.04 0.14
C GLY A 9 -2.50 -3.74 0.39
N HIS A 10 -3.12 -3.50 1.54
CA HIS A 10 -4.49 -3.93 1.81
C HIS A 10 -5.47 -3.09 0.99
N THR A 11 -5.63 -3.42 -0.28
CA THR A 11 -6.53 -2.72 -1.20
C THR A 11 -7.67 -3.64 -1.62
N VAL A 12 -8.86 -3.07 -1.84
CA VAL A 12 -10.01 -3.86 -2.33
C VAL A 12 -9.67 -4.47 -3.69
N ALA A 13 -9.02 -3.72 -4.57
CA ALA A 13 -8.54 -4.23 -5.85
C ALA A 13 -7.64 -5.46 -5.69
N GLY A 14 -6.65 -5.39 -4.80
CA GLY A 14 -5.72 -6.48 -4.53
C GLY A 14 -6.41 -7.72 -3.96
N TRP A 15 -7.21 -7.57 -2.90
CA TRP A 15 -7.89 -8.70 -2.26
C TRP A 15 -8.92 -9.37 -3.18
N THR A 16 -9.67 -8.60 -3.96
CA THR A 16 -10.58 -9.15 -4.97
C THR A 16 -9.82 -9.94 -6.04
N GLY A 17 -8.72 -9.39 -6.55
CA GLY A 17 -7.86 -10.09 -7.52
C GLY A 17 -7.32 -11.41 -6.99
N VAL A 18 -6.77 -11.40 -5.77
CA VAL A 18 -6.24 -12.61 -5.10
C VAL A 18 -7.30 -13.67 -4.93
N ALA A 19 -8.51 -13.29 -4.50
CA ALA A 19 -9.61 -14.24 -4.33
C ALA A 19 -9.99 -14.93 -5.65
N ILE A 20 -10.14 -14.15 -6.74
CA ILE A 20 -10.53 -14.69 -8.05
C ILE A 20 -9.40 -15.56 -8.63
N ALA A 21 -8.15 -15.09 -8.58
CA ALA A 21 -7.00 -15.84 -9.08
C ALA A 21 -6.79 -17.15 -8.33
N THR A 22 -7.06 -17.19 -7.02
CA THR A 22 -6.99 -18.43 -6.23
C THR A 22 -8.01 -19.45 -6.74
N VAL A 23 -9.23 -19.01 -7.07
CA VAL A 23 -10.25 -19.88 -7.67
C VAL A 23 -9.82 -20.37 -9.05
N GLY A 24 -9.36 -19.47 -9.93
CA GLY A 24 -8.92 -19.83 -11.29
C GLY A 24 -7.75 -20.82 -11.28
N THR A 25 -6.73 -20.55 -10.48
CA THR A 25 -5.58 -21.45 -10.29
C THR A 25 -5.99 -22.80 -9.68
N SER A 26 -6.94 -22.82 -8.74
CA SER A 26 -7.46 -24.08 -8.18
C SER A 26 -8.17 -24.93 -9.23
N VAL A 27 -9.02 -24.31 -10.05
CA VAL A 27 -9.70 -24.97 -11.19
C VAL A 27 -8.68 -25.51 -12.19
N MET A 28 -7.64 -24.72 -12.50
CA MET A 28 -6.57 -25.14 -13.39
C MET A 28 -5.79 -26.33 -12.80
N GLY A 29 -5.49 -26.32 -11.49
CA GLY A 29 -4.88 -27.45 -10.78
C GLY A 29 -5.70 -28.74 -10.88
N VAL A 30 -7.03 -28.65 -10.71
CA VAL A 30 -7.94 -29.78 -10.94
C VAL A 30 -7.87 -30.26 -12.39
N GLY A 31 -7.80 -29.34 -13.35
CA GLY A 31 -7.63 -29.65 -14.77
C GLY A 31 -6.35 -30.42 -15.06
N VAL A 32 -5.23 -30.09 -14.40
CA VAL A 32 -3.97 -30.84 -14.51
C VAL A 32 -4.14 -32.26 -13.95
N CYS A 33 -4.67 -32.40 -12.73
CA CYS A 33 -4.84 -33.70 -12.08
C CYS A 33 -5.77 -34.65 -12.85
N THR A 34 -6.72 -34.10 -13.61
CA THR A 34 -7.71 -34.86 -14.39
C THR A 34 -7.37 -34.93 -15.88
N VAL A 35 -6.26 -34.31 -16.32
CA VAL A 35 -5.86 -34.19 -17.74
C VAL A 35 -7.01 -33.65 -18.59
N SER A 36 -7.66 -32.59 -18.10
CA SER A 36 -8.87 -32.02 -18.68
C SER A 36 -8.58 -30.66 -19.34
N PRO A 37 -8.43 -30.59 -20.68
CA PRO A 37 -8.26 -29.32 -21.38
C PRO A 37 -9.38 -28.30 -21.11
N PRO A 38 -10.67 -28.68 -21.03
CA PRO A 38 -11.73 -27.73 -20.70
C PRO A 38 -11.54 -27.08 -19.32
N ALA A 39 -11.12 -27.84 -18.31
CA ALA A 39 -10.88 -27.31 -16.97
C ALA A 39 -9.67 -26.35 -16.95
N LEU A 40 -8.61 -26.65 -17.71
CA LEU A 40 -7.48 -25.74 -17.88
C LEU A 40 -7.90 -24.41 -18.53
N VAL A 41 -8.68 -24.47 -19.60
CA VAL A 41 -9.20 -23.27 -20.29
C VAL A 41 -10.08 -22.45 -19.36
N LEU A 42 -10.98 -23.10 -18.61
CA LEU A 42 -11.85 -22.41 -17.65
C LEU A 42 -11.03 -21.71 -16.56
N GLY A 43 -10.04 -22.39 -15.96
CA GLY A 43 -9.16 -21.81 -14.96
C GLY A 43 -8.41 -20.58 -15.50
N GLY A 44 -7.84 -20.69 -16.70
CA GLY A 44 -7.17 -19.58 -17.37
C GLY A 44 -8.10 -18.40 -17.68
N VAL A 45 -9.35 -18.66 -18.10
CA VAL A 45 -10.35 -17.60 -18.29
C VAL A 45 -10.66 -16.89 -16.97
N ILE A 46 -10.77 -17.62 -15.85
CA ILE A 46 -10.99 -17.02 -14.53
C ILE A 46 -9.79 -16.14 -14.13
N ASP A 47 -8.56 -16.56 -14.39
CA ASP A 47 -7.36 -15.76 -14.07
C ASP A 47 -7.28 -14.49 -14.93
N VAL A 48 -7.63 -14.57 -16.21
CA VAL A 48 -7.75 -13.37 -17.08
C VAL A 48 -8.82 -12.42 -16.54
N LEU A 49 -9.96 -12.95 -16.08
CA LEU A 49 -10.99 -12.14 -15.42
C LEU A 49 -10.47 -11.50 -14.13
N ALA A 50 -9.67 -12.22 -13.33
CA ALA A 50 -9.04 -11.67 -12.12
C ALA A 50 -8.17 -10.44 -12.46
N LEU A 51 -7.35 -10.53 -13.52
CA LEU A 51 -6.53 -9.42 -14.00
C LEU A 51 -7.40 -8.22 -14.43
N LEU A 52 -8.43 -8.47 -15.24
CA LEU A 52 -9.33 -7.43 -15.74
C LEU A 52 -10.10 -6.73 -14.62
N VAL A 53 -10.65 -7.50 -13.66
CA VAL A 53 -11.37 -6.97 -12.49
C VAL A 53 -10.44 -6.14 -11.62
N THR A 54 -9.24 -6.66 -11.32
CA THR A 54 -8.24 -5.94 -10.52
C THR A 54 -7.83 -4.65 -11.19
N TRP A 55 -7.62 -4.68 -12.51
CA TRP A 55 -7.28 -3.50 -13.30
C TRP A 55 -8.41 -2.46 -13.31
N ALA A 56 -9.66 -2.86 -13.53
CA ALA A 56 -10.81 -1.97 -13.47
C ALA A 56 -11.01 -1.35 -12.07
N LEU A 57 -10.83 -2.13 -11.01
CA LEU A 57 -10.85 -1.66 -9.63
C LEU A 57 -9.72 -0.66 -9.36
N HIS A 58 -8.52 -0.94 -9.83
CA HIS A 58 -7.39 -0.02 -9.74
C HIS A 58 -7.70 1.31 -10.43
N LEU A 59 -8.19 1.28 -11.68
CA LEU A 59 -8.55 2.47 -12.44
C LEU A 59 -9.73 3.25 -11.84
N SER A 60 -10.57 2.63 -11.01
CA SER A 60 -11.66 3.31 -10.30
C SER A 60 -11.25 3.83 -8.92
N GLY A 61 -9.96 3.74 -8.57
CA GLY A 61 -9.38 4.26 -7.34
C GLY A 61 -9.46 3.33 -6.14
N TRP A 62 -9.82 2.05 -6.36
CA TRP A 62 -9.77 1.03 -5.31
C TRP A 62 -8.42 0.33 -5.21
N GLY A 63 -7.51 0.62 -6.15
CA GLY A 63 -6.11 0.24 -6.09
C GLY A 63 -5.29 1.45 -5.66
N LYS A 64 -4.52 1.28 -4.60
CA LYS A 64 -3.74 2.30 -3.94
C LYS A 64 -2.26 2.01 -4.16
N PRO A 65 -1.42 2.98 -4.56
CA PRO A 65 0.02 2.73 -4.73
C PRO A 65 0.68 2.43 -3.37
N PRO A 66 1.70 1.57 -3.31
CA PRO A 66 2.47 1.36 -2.09
C PRO A 66 3.21 2.66 -1.74
N GLY A 67 3.20 3.05 -0.46
CA GLY A 67 3.81 4.31 -0.04
C GLY A 67 3.38 4.78 1.35
N ILE A 68 4.11 5.77 1.88
CA ILE A 68 3.73 6.46 3.11
C ILE A 68 2.46 7.27 2.83
N ARG A 69 1.40 7.00 3.59
CA ARG A 69 0.12 7.69 3.44
C ARG A 69 -0.38 8.14 4.82
N PRO A 70 -1.08 9.28 4.94
CA PRO A 70 -1.70 9.65 6.21
C PRO A 70 -2.69 8.57 6.69
N PRO A 71 -2.81 8.32 8.01
CA PRO A 71 -3.67 7.26 8.55
C PRO A 71 -5.14 7.32 8.09
N ALA A 72 -5.65 8.53 7.85
CA ALA A 72 -7.01 8.75 7.33
C ALA A 72 -7.27 8.09 5.97
N GLN A 73 -6.22 7.80 5.20
CA GLN A 73 -6.30 7.22 3.86
C GLN A 73 -5.97 5.73 3.83
N TRP A 74 -5.71 5.08 4.97
CA TRP A 74 -5.42 3.64 5.04
C TRP A 74 -6.66 2.76 4.93
N SER A 75 -7.85 3.30 5.23
CA SER A 75 -9.05 2.49 5.19
C SER A 75 -9.27 1.93 3.77
N MET A 76 -9.59 0.63 3.69
CA MET A 76 -9.89 -0.03 2.41
C MET A 76 -11.08 0.60 1.68
N ARG A 77 -11.95 1.32 2.42
CA ARG A 77 -13.18 1.94 1.90
C ARG A 77 -12.94 3.31 1.24
N VAL A 78 -11.83 3.97 1.53
CA VAL A 78 -11.49 5.27 0.93
C VAL A 78 -10.90 5.03 -0.45
N ARG A 79 -11.54 5.59 -1.48
CA ARG A 79 -11.02 5.62 -2.85
C ARG A 79 -9.88 6.62 -2.97
N ASP A 80 -8.94 6.31 -3.86
CA ASP A 80 -7.90 7.22 -4.29
C ASP A 80 -8.47 8.29 -5.24
N PRO A 81 -8.43 9.59 -4.85
CA PRO A 81 -8.92 10.67 -5.70
C PRO A 81 -8.05 10.89 -6.95
N HIS A 82 -6.76 10.55 -6.91
CA HIS A 82 -5.81 10.78 -8.02
C HIS A 82 -5.82 9.67 -9.07
N ALA A 83 -6.60 8.60 -8.88
CA ALA A 83 -6.71 7.49 -9.83
C ALA A 83 -7.20 7.92 -11.23
N ARG A 84 -7.93 9.03 -11.33
CA ARG A 84 -8.39 9.59 -12.62
C ARG A 84 -7.27 10.27 -13.40
N GLU A 85 -6.37 10.97 -12.71
CA GLU A 85 -5.17 11.60 -13.29
C GLU A 85 -4.16 10.52 -13.72
N GLY A 86 -4.14 9.42 -12.97
CA GLY A 86 -3.30 8.26 -13.20
C GLY A 86 -1.90 8.45 -12.63
N HIS A 87 -1.35 7.37 -12.09
CA HIS A 87 -0.03 7.39 -11.48
C HIS A 87 1.06 7.26 -12.55
N PRO A 88 2.08 8.13 -12.56
CA PRO A 88 3.13 8.13 -13.59
C PRO A 88 3.92 6.82 -13.62
N ASP A 89 4.13 6.21 -12.44
CA ASP A 89 4.91 4.99 -12.26
C ASP A 89 4.06 3.70 -12.27
N CYS A 90 2.74 3.80 -12.46
CA CYS A 90 1.88 2.61 -12.53
C CYS A 90 1.66 2.16 -13.98
N LEU A 91 2.16 0.96 -14.31
CA LEU A 91 1.94 0.33 -15.61
C LEU A 91 0.43 0.20 -15.92
N GLY A 92 -0.40 -0.14 -14.94
CA GLY A 92 -1.85 -0.27 -15.12
C GLY A 92 -2.53 1.04 -15.53
N CYS A 93 -2.15 2.16 -14.91
CA CYS A 93 -2.63 3.50 -15.31
C CYS A 93 -2.08 3.91 -16.68
N ARG A 94 -0.81 3.59 -16.97
CA ARG A 94 -0.15 3.89 -18.24
C ARG A 94 -0.76 3.13 -19.42
N LEU A 95 -1.07 1.83 -19.24
CA LEU A 95 -1.78 1.01 -20.22
C LEU A 95 -3.19 1.55 -20.50
N ALA A 96 -3.81 2.21 -19.51
CA ALA A 96 -5.07 2.93 -19.67
C ALA A 96 -4.90 4.35 -20.26
N GLY A 97 -3.69 4.74 -20.66
CA GLY A 97 -3.39 6.05 -21.25
C GLY A 97 -3.32 7.22 -20.26
N ARG A 98 -3.40 6.97 -18.95
CA ARG A 98 -3.37 7.97 -17.87
C ARG A 98 -1.94 8.23 -17.37
N GLY A 99 -1.72 9.30 -16.59
CA GLY A 99 -0.41 9.63 -16.03
C GLY A 99 0.61 10.22 -17.02
N ARG A 100 0.17 10.55 -18.24
CA ARG A 100 0.98 11.28 -19.23
C ARG A 100 0.91 12.78 -18.95
N VAL A 101 1.52 13.21 -17.85
CA VAL A 101 1.98 14.60 -17.80
C VAL A 101 3.21 14.64 -18.67
N THR A 102 3.10 15.31 -19.82
CA THR A 102 4.26 15.75 -20.60
C THR A 102 5.18 16.44 -19.62
N SER A 103 6.21 15.75 -19.12
CA SER A 103 7.32 16.41 -18.44
C SER A 103 7.73 17.51 -19.41
N PRO A 104 7.64 18.80 -19.05
CA PRO A 104 8.32 19.81 -19.83
C PRO A 104 9.77 19.35 -19.81
N ARG A 105 10.21 18.80 -20.94
CA ARG A 105 11.61 18.47 -21.21
C ARG A 105 12.38 19.61 -20.59
N SER A 106 13.14 19.31 -19.53
CA SER A 106 13.97 20.28 -18.82
C SER A 106 14.45 21.26 -19.86
N ALA A 107 13.82 22.45 -19.87
CA ALA A 107 14.42 23.58 -20.51
C ALA A 107 15.71 23.69 -19.70
N SER A 108 16.80 23.21 -20.30
CA SER A 108 18.14 23.45 -19.80
C SER A 108 18.12 24.89 -19.33
N PRO A 109 18.44 25.17 -18.05
CA PRO A 109 18.50 26.54 -17.58
C PRO A 109 19.38 27.28 -18.57
N GLN A 110 18.75 28.10 -19.42
CA GLN A 110 19.46 29.07 -20.22
C GLN A 110 20.31 29.82 -19.19
N PRO A 111 21.65 29.82 -19.33
CA PRO A 111 22.50 30.55 -18.41
C PRO A 111 22.10 32.02 -18.53
N VAL A 112 21.25 32.46 -17.60
CA VAL A 112 21.01 33.86 -17.33
C VAL A 112 22.36 34.45 -16.97
N THR A 113 22.93 35.21 -17.92
CA THR A 113 24.10 36.04 -17.71
C THR A 113 23.69 37.08 -16.66
N PRO A 114 24.24 37.06 -15.43
CA PRO A 114 23.93 38.11 -14.48
C PRO A 114 24.51 39.43 -15.01
N PRO A 115 23.81 40.56 -14.87
CA PRO A 115 24.47 41.85 -15.04
C PRO A 115 25.59 41.95 -14.00
N VAL A 116 26.79 42.27 -14.48
CA VAL A 116 27.96 42.60 -13.65
C VAL A 116 27.64 43.87 -12.87
N THR A 117 27.16 43.72 -11.64
CA THR A 117 27.08 44.81 -10.67
C THR A 117 28.39 44.83 -9.90
N SER A 118 29.15 45.92 -10.10
CA SER A 118 30.39 46.23 -9.42
C SER A 118 30.29 46.15 -7.90
N ALA A 119 31.38 45.66 -7.30
CA ALA A 119 31.62 45.52 -5.89
C ALA A 119 31.47 46.84 -5.09
N GLN A 120 30.91 46.74 -3.89
CA GLN A 120 31.16 47.63 -2.77
C GLN A 120 31.45 46.77 -1.52
N PRO A 121 32.62 46.91 -0.88
CA PRO A 121 32.96 46.19 0.34
C PRO A 121 32.57 47.02 1.58
N VAL A 122 31.74 46.46 2.47
CA VAL A 122 31.60 46.97 3.84
C VAL A 122 31.59 45.80 4.82
N SER A 123 32.51 45.87 5.78
CA SER A 123 32.88 44.87 6.79
C SER A 123 31.79 44.58 7.85
N PRO A 124 31.89 43.43 8.56
CA PRO A 124 30.97 42.96 9.62
C PRO A 124 31.34 43.59 10.99
N PRO A 125 30.50 43.58 12.07
CA PRO A 125 30.09 42.36 12.80
C PRO A 125 28.74 42.43 13.55
N VAL A 126 28.17 41.29 13.95
CA VAL A 126 27.81 41.01 15.36
C VAL A 126 27.35 39.57 15.55
N THR A 127 28.06 38.92 16.46
CA THR A 127 27.77 37.66 17.14
C THR A 127 26.39 37.70 17.80
N SER A 128 25.58 36.67 17.60
CA SER A 128 24.50 36.33 18.54
C SER A 128 24.42 34.82 18.68
N THR A 129 24.78 34.41 19.88
CA THR A 129 24.85 33.08 20.48
C THR A 129 23.60 32.22 20.19
N PRO A 130 23.75 30.91 19.91
CA PRO A 130 22.60 30.03 19.81
C PRO A 130 21.93 29.83 21.18
N LEU A 131 20.60 29.99 21.21
CA LEU A 131 19.77 29.66 22.35
C LEU A 131 19.84 28.15 22.60
N SER A 132 20.36 27.78 23.77
CA SER A 132 20.44 26.41 24.27
C SER A 132 19.05 25.82 24.43
N VAL A 133 18.72 24.78 23.65
CA VAL A 133 17.53 23.96 23.84
C VAL A 133 17.93 22.78 24.75
N PRO A 134 17.29 22.58 25.92
CA PRO A 134 17.60 21.44 26.77
C PRO A 134 17.10 20.14 26.10
N PRO A 135 17.88 19.04 26.15
CA PRO A 135 17.37 17.72 25.76
C PRO A 135 16.35 17.24 26.80
N SER A 136 15.18 16.82 26.31
CA SER A 136 14.19 16.09 27.10
C SER A 136 14.74 14.73 27.50
N THR A 137 15.05 14.56 28.79
CA THR A 137 15.41 13.29 29.40
C THR A 137 14.17 12.39 29.46
N LEU A 138 14.01 11.48 28.50
CA LEU A 138 13.16 10.30 28.68
C LEU A 138 14.01 9.20 29.32
N ALA A 139 13.89 9.07 30.63
CA ALA A 139 14.26 7.86 31.32
C ALA A 139 13.27 6.76 30.91
N SER A 140 13.74 5.80 30.12
CA SER A 140 13.05 4.53 29.89
C SER A 140 13.69 3.50 30.81
N ASP A 141 12.91 3.01 31.76
CA ASP A 141 13.26 2.17 32.90
C ASP A 141 13.14 0.67 32.62
N GLY A 142 13.44 0.26 31.37
CA GLY A 142 14.06 -1.05 31.09
C GLY A 142 13.49 -2.28 31.80
N THR A 143 12.17 -2.37 31.99
CA THR A 143 11.47 -3.54 32.53
C THR A 143 10.18 -3.68 31.71
N GLY A 144 10.05 -4.63 30.79
CA GLY A 144 10.16 -6.06 31.03
C GLY A 144 8.78 -6.58 31.44
N MET A 145 8.03 -7.09 30.46
CA MET A 145 6.82 -7.92 30.61
C MET A 145 5.62 -7.32 31.37
N GLU A 146 4.56 -6.98 30.64
CA GLU A 146 3.20 -7.27 31.11
C GLU A 146 2.51 -8.24 30.15
N VAL A 147 2.56 -9.51 30.55
CA VAL A 147 1.68 -10.57 30.06
C VAL A 147 0.28 -10.24 30.55
N ARG A 148 -0.59 -9.70 29.68
CA ARG A 148 -2.02 -9.63 30.01
C ARG A 148 -2.66 -10.98 29.75
N GLY A 149 -2.81 -11.71 30.84
CA GLY A 149 -3.53 -12.96 30.93
C GLY A 149 -4.98 -12.84 30.43
N ALA A 150 -5.37 -13.84 29.67
CA ALA A 150 -6.75 -14.12 29.32
C ALA A 150 -7.54 -14.45 30.59
N ALA A 151 -8.50 -13.59 30.93
CA ALA A 151 -9.51 -13.91 31.91
C ALA A 151 -10.50 -14.91 31.28
N LEU A 152 -10.46 -16.13 31.79
CA LEU A 152 -11.51 -17.13 31.68
C LEU A 152 -12.81 -16.54 32.24
N VAL A 153 -13.83 -16.40 31.39
CA VAL A 153 -15.23 -16.24 31.82
C VAL A 153 -16.01 -17.39 31.21
N GLY A 154 -16.64 -18.16 32.10
CA GLY A 154 -17.18 -19.48 31.85
C GLY A 154 -18.37 -19.55 30.91
N GLY A 155 -18.47 -20.70 30.24
CA GLY A 155 -19.67 -21.24 29.62
C GLY A 155 -19.83 -22.70 30.05
N GLN A 156 -21.00 -23.02 30.58
CA GLN A 156 -21.40 -24.26 31.27
C GLN A 156 -21.30 -25.56 30.42
N PRO A 157 -21.39 -26.75 31.05
CA PRO A 157 -21.27 -28.06 30.45
C PRO A 157 -22.61 -28.67 29.99
N GLY A 158 -22.52 -29.67 29.12
CA GLY A 158 -23.43 -30.82 29.11
C GLY A 158 -24.45 -30.85 27.97
N ALA A 159 -24.10 -31.56 26.90
CA ALA A 159 -25.09 -32.29 26.11
C ALA A 159 -24.48 -33.64 25.72
N ASP A 160 -25.03 -34.68 26.34
CA ASP A 160 -24.71 -36.09 26.17
C ASP A 160 -24.87 -36.57 24.72
N VAL A 161 -23.88 -37.34 24.27
CA VAL A 161 -23.91 -38.11 23.04
C VAL A 161 -24.58 -39.45 23.33
N GLY A 162 -25.85 -39.56 22.96
CA GLY A 162 -26.56 -40.83 22.88
C GLY A 162 -26.08 -41.63 21.66
N ARG A 163 -25.07 -42.49 21.86
CA ARG A 163 -24.74 -43.63 20.99
C ARG A 163 -25.51 -44.84 21.51
N GLY A 164 -26.43 -45.38 20.72
CA GLY A 164 -27.12 -46.65 21.01
C GLY A 164 -27.22 -47.48 19.75
N ALA A 165 -26.56 -48.65 19.79
CA ALA A 165 -26.59 -49.67 18.76
C ALA A 165 -27.93 -50.44 18.78
N SER A 166 -28.42 -50.80 17.60
CA SER A 166 -28.96 -52.11 17.21
C SER A 166 -29.45 -52.03 15.77
#